data_AF-A0A2J6HX26-F1
#
_entry.id   AF-A0A2J6HX26-F1
#
_cell.length_a   1.000
_cell.length_b   1.000
_cell.length_c   1.000
_cell.angle_alpha   90.00
_cell.angle_beta   90.00
_cell.angle_gamma   90.00
#
_symmetry.space_group_name_H-M   'P 1'
#
loop_
_entity.id
_entity.type
_entity.pdbx_description
1 polymer ?
#
loop_
_entity_poly.entity_id
_entity_poly.type
_entity_poly.pdbx_seq_one_letter_code
_entity_poly.pdbx_strand_id
1 'polypeptide(L)'
;MVGIGVLAIALRGRLRMGMNLPGHHGIYFMALLLLARRNAKGSIATTWSALGIGTMLLFPVLGFRDPLQAFVYVLPGIVLDLIFLFSPEKLRKNAFYLAMAAGVAWMSIPLTRLGIVLITGIPYDSFMKHGYLYPQFAWFMSGSIGGFAAMGIQILGNKILKNSK
;
A
#
# COMPACT_ATOMS: atom_id res chain seq x y z
N MET A 1 10.88 1.20 -10.82
CA MET A 1 10.19 1.28 -9.52
C MET A 1 9.13 2.37 -9.53
N VAL A 2 9.48 3.64 -9.78
CA VAL A 2 8.50 4.76 -9.93
C VAL A 2 7.33 4.43 -10.87
N GLY A 3 7.58 3.80 -12.03
CA GLY A 3 6.53 3.39 -12.98
C GLY A 3 5.50 2.38 -12.42
N ILE A 4 5.85 1.56 -11.42
CA ILE A 4 4.90 0.66 -10.74
C ILE A 4 3.91 1.48 -9.90
N GLY A 5 4.39 2.54 -9.26
CA GLY A 5 3.55 3.49 -8.55
C GLY A 5 2.58 4.23 -9.47
N VAL A 6 3.07 4.70 -10.61
CA VAL A 6 2.24 5.34 -11.66
C VAL A 6 1.17 4.37 -12.16
N LEU A 7 1.53 3.11 -12.42
CA LEU A 7 0.60 2.07 -12.84
C LEU A 7 -0.47 1.78 -11.78
N ALA A 8 -0.10 1.77 -10.49
CA ALA A 8 -1.04 1.59 -9.39
C ALA A 8 -2.13 2.68 -9.35
N ILE A 9 -1.75 3.93 -9.62
CA ILE A 9 -2.71 5.04 -9.72
C ILE A 9 -3.54 4.98 -11.01
N ALA A 10 -2.93 4.63 -12.14
CA ALA A 10 -3.68 4.45 -13.39
C ALA A 10 -4.75 3.36 -13.24
N LEU A 11 -4.41 2.26 -12.56
CA LEU A 11 -5.34 1.19 -12.18
C LEU A 11 -6.43 1.70 -11.25
N ARG A 12 -6.12 2.53 -10.25
CA ARG A 12 -7.13 3.18 -9.41
C ARG A 12 -8.13 4.01 -10.20
N GLY A 13 -7.67 4.75 -11.21
CA GLY A 13 -8.52 5.58 -12.07
C GLY A 13 -9.51 4.77 -12.93
N ARG A 14 -9.11 3.56 -13.36
CA ARG A 14 -9.92 2.67 -14.19
C ARG A 14 -10.77 1.68 -13.38
N LEU A 15 -10.23 1.16 -12.29
CA LEU A 15 -10.92 0.27 -11.35
C LEU A 15 -11.61 1.13 -10.28
N ARG A 16 -12.67 1.83 -10.70
CA ARG A 16 -13.61 2.47 -9.77
C ARG A 16 -14.44 1.39 -9.06
N MET A 17 -13.80 0.60 -8.21
CA MET A 17 -14.51 -0.36 -7.36
C MET A 17 -15.38 0.43 -6.39
N GLY A 18 -16.71 0.35 -6.55
CA GLY A 18 -17.71 1.01 -5.71
C GLY A 18 -17.84 0.41 -4.31
N MET A 19 -16.73 -0.04 -3.72
CA MET A 19 -16.73 -0.59 -2.37
C MET A 19 -16.70 0.58 -1.37
N ASN A 20 -17.78 0.75 -0.62
CA ASN A 20 -17.88 1.70 0.50
C ASN A 20 -17.05 1.29 1.73
N LEU A 21 -15.94 0.59 1.52
CA LEU A 21 -15.05 0.14 2.60
C LEU A 21 -13.82 1.08 2.69
N PRO A 22 -13.52 1.66 3.87
CA PRO A 22 -12.32 2.46 4.03
C PRO A 22 -11.07 1.64 3.75
N GLY A 23 -10.17 2.17 2.94
CA GLY A 23 -8.86 1.57 2.68
C GLY A 23 -8.84 0.43 1.66
N HIS A 24 -9.95 0.10 1.01
CA HIS A 24 -10.04 -1.02 0.05
C HIS A 24 -9.05 -0.95 -1.11
N HIS A 25 -8.60 0.25 -1.47
CA HIS A 25 -7.56 0.46 -2.46
C HIS A 25 -6.22 -0.20 -2.09
N GLY A 26 -6.00 -0.49 -0.81
CA GLY A 26 -4.82 -1.19 -0.31
C GLY A 26 -4.60 -2.55 -0.95
N ILE A 27 -5.66 -3.19 -1.44
CA ILE A 27 -5.57 -4.50 -2.09
C ILE A 27 -4.61 -4.42 -3.29
N TYR A 28 -4.85 -3.53 -4.25
CA TYR A 28 -4.01 -3.45 -5.43
C TYR A 28 -2.74 -2.63 -5.19
N PHE A 29 -2.77 -1.60 -4.34
CA PHE A 29 -1.58 -0.82 -4.01
C PHE A 29 -0.52 -1.68 -3.34
N MET A 30 -0.89 -2.42 -2.29
CA MET A 30 0.06 -3.26 -1.58
C MET A 30 0.46 -4.48 -2.37
N ALA A 31 -0.42 -5.02 -3.23
CA ALA A 31 -0.04 -6.08 -4.16
C ALA A 31 1.12 -5.61 -5.06
N LEU A 32 0.97 -4.43 -5.69
CA LEU A 32 1.99 -3.89 -6.59
C LEU A 32 3.27 -3.49 -5.85
N LEU A 33 3.16 -2.83 -4.69
CA LEU A 33 4.33 -2.44 -3.89
C LEU A 33 5.11 -3.66 -3.39
N LEU A 34 4.42 -4.69 -2.88
CA LEU A 34 5.10 -5.89 -2.38
C LEU A 34 5.76 -6.68 -3.53
N LEU A 35 5.10 -6.78 -4.68
CA LEU A 35 5.70 -7.35 -5.90
C LEU A 35 6.93 -6.55 -6.34
N ALA A 36 6.85 -5.22 -6.35
CA ALA A 36 7.99 -4.36 -6.65
C ALA A 36 9.15 -4.63 -5.69
N ARG A 37 8.88 -4.70 -4.38
CA ARG A 37 9.91 -4.94 -3.36
C ARG A 37 10.64 -6.25 -3.57
N ARG A 38 9.90 -7.32 -3.86
CA ARG A 38 10.42 -8.68 -4.01
C ARG A 38 11.30 -8.84 -5.24
N ASN A 39 11.06 -8.05 -6.28
CA ASN A 39 11.81 -8.10 -7.52
C ASN A 39 12.94 -7.05 -7.59
N ALA A 40 12.97 -6.10 -6.64
CA ALA A 40 13.99 -5.06 -6.59
C ALA A 40 15.26 -5.51 -5.85
N LYS A 41 16.42 -5.13 -6.40
CA LYS A 41 17.72 -5.32 -5.73
C LYS A 41 18.02 -4.24 -4.67
N GLY A 42 17.40 -3.06 -4.76
CA GLY A 42 17.63 -1.94 -3.84
C GLY A 42 16.82 -2.02 -2.53
N SER A 43 17.32 -1.37 -1.47
CA SER A 43 16.71 -1.34 -0.14
C SER A 43 15.52 -0.38 0.00
N ILE A 44 15.35 0.57 -0.93
CA ILE A 44 14.37 1.68 -0.88
C ILE A 44 13.37 1.58 -2.05
N ALA A 45 13.12 0.37 -2.55
CA ALA A 45 12.40 0.16 -3.79
C ALA A 45 10.90 0.52 -3.71
N THR A 46 10.29 0.31 -2.54
CA THR A 46 8.86 0.62 -2.35
C THR A 46 8.63 2.08 -2.06
N THR A 47 9.57 2.75 -1.42
CA THR A 47 9.55 4.20 -1.23
C THR A 47 9.59 4.92 -2.58
N TRP A 48 10.48 4.52 -3.50
CA TRP A 48 10.50 5.09 -4.87
C TRP A 48 9.20 4.83 -5.64
N SER A 49 8.59 3.66 -5.45
CA SER A 49 7.30 3.34 -6.06
C SER A 49 6.18 4.18 -5.44
N ALA A 50 6.18 4.39 -4.13
CA ALA A 50 5.20 5.19 -3.42
C ALA A 50 5.37 6.70 -3.66
N LEU A 51 6.58 7.17 -3.94
CA LEU A 51 6.82 8.53 -4.43
C LEU A 51 6.16 8.76 -5.79
N GLY A 52 6.26 7.80 -6.73
CA GLY A 52 5.54 7.85 -8.00
C GLY A 52 4.01 7.93 -7.83
N ILE A 53 3.49 7.30 -6.77
CA ILE A 53 2.08 7.43 -6.36
C ILE A 53 1.83 8.87 -5.87
N GLY A 54 2.58 9.32 -4.86
CA GLY A 54 2.44 10.66 -4.28
C GLY A 54 2.52 11.79 -5.32
N THR A 55 3.44 11.72 -6.28
CA THR A 55 3.56 12.71 -7.36
C THR A 55 2.35 12.75 -8.26
N MET A 56 1.74 11.60 -8.56
CA MET A 56 0.53 11.55 -9.38
C MET A 56 -0.70 12.05 -8.62
N LEU A 57 -0.75 11.89 -7.30
CA LEU A 57 -1.81 12.44 -6.44
C LEU A 57 -1.82 13.98 -6.40
N LEU A 58 -0.68 14.62 -6.69
CA LEU A 58 -0.58 16.09 -6.77
C LEU A 58 -1.21 16.66 -8.03
N PHE A 59 -1.50 15.83 -9.05
CA PHE A 59 -2.22 16.29 -10.24
C PHE A 59 -3.73 16.28 -9.98
N PRO A 60 -4.41 17.45 -9.97
CA PRO A 60 -5.82 17.58 -9.60
C PRO A 60 -6.78 16.89 -10.59
N VAL A 61 -6.30 16.48 -11.76
CA VAL A 61 -7.03 15.73 -12.79
C VAL A 61 -7.64 14.43 -12.24
N LEU A 62 -7.11 13.90 -11.14
CA LEU A 62 -7.57 12.65 -10.53
C LEU A 62 -8.60 12.84 -9.38
N GLY A 63 -9.04 14.07 -9.11
CA GLY A 63 -10.14 14.36 -8.19
C GLY A 63 -9.78 14.29 -6.70
N PHE A 64 -8.49 14.35 -6.35
CA PHE A 64 -8.04 14.40 -4.97
C PHE A 64 -8.22 15.80 -4.39
N ARG A 65 -8.83 15.88 -3.21
CA ARG A 65 -9.16 17.16 -2.53
C ARG A 65 -8.29 17.44 -1.30
N ASP A 66 -7.53 16.45 -0.86
CA ASP A 66 -6.74 16.53 0.37
C ASP A 66 -5.23 16.59 0.03
N PRO A 67 -4.57 17.75 0.22
CA PRO A 67 -3.14 17.91 -0.12
C PRO A 67 -2.22 17.03 0.74
N LEU A 68 -2.64 16.64 1.95
CA LEU A 68 -1.86 15.72 2.81
C LEU A 68 -1.91 14.28 2.28
N GLN A 69 -2.80 13.98 1.33
CA GLN A 69 -2.95 12.64 0.78
C GLN A 69 -1.71 12.20 0.02
N ALA A 70 -1.05 13.10 -0.72
CA ALA A 70 0.19 12.78 -1.42
C ALA A 70 1.29 12.32 -0.45
N PHE A 71 1.48 13.04 0.66
CA PHE A 71 2.47 12.70 1.69
C PHE A 71 2.13 11.37 2.37
N VAL A 72 0.88 11.22 2.80
CA VAL A 72 0.44 10.05 3.56
C VAL A 72 0.50 8.77 2.70
N TYR A 73 0.31 8.85 1.38
CA TYR A 73 0.43 7.70 0.48
C TYR A 73 1.86 7.26 0.17
N VAL A 74 2.87 8.06 0.54
CA VAL A 74 4.28 7.63 0.50
C VAL A 74 4.61 6.70 1.67
N LEU A 75 3.92 6.87 2.81
CA LEU A 75 4.22 6.15 4.05
C LEU A 75 4.18 4.62 3.92
N PRO A 76 3.20 3.98 3.24
CA PRO A 76 3.22 2.53 3.09
C PRO A 76 4.49 2.03 2.39
N GLY A 77 5.04 2.79 1.45
CA GLY A 77 6.30 2.46 0.78
C GLY A 77 7.49 2.50 1.73
N ILE A 78 7.56 3.53 2.57
CA ILE A 78 8.62 3.69 3.58
C ILE A 78 8.51 2.58 4.64
N VAL A 79 7.33 2.39 5.21
CA VAL A 79 7.08 1.40 6.25
C VAL A 79 7.40 0.00 5.74
N LEU A 80 7.03 -0.33 4.50
CA LEU A 80 7.32 -1.64 3.92
C LEU A 80 8.83 -1.84 3.68
N ASP A 81 9.56 -0.82 3.21
CA ASP A 81 11.02 -0.90 3.07
C ASP A 81 11.70 -1.09 4.43
N LEU A 82 11.26 -0.36 5.47
CA LEU A 82 11.78 -0.51 6.84
C LEU A 82 11.52 -1.91 7.39
N ILE A 83 10.29 -2.43 7.25
CA ILE A 83 9.98 -3.80 7.66
C ILE A 83 10.93 -4.77 6.96
N PHE A 84 11.14 -4.64 5.64
CA PHE A 84 12.06 -5.51 4.89
C PHE A 84 13.53 -5.35 5.29
N LEU A 85 13.96 -4.15 5.69
CA LEU A 85 15.32 -3.87 6.12
C LEU A 85 15.64 -4.57 7.45
N PHE A 86 14.70 -4.52 8.40
CA PHE A 86 14.86 -5.12 9.73
C PHE A 86 14.41 -6.59 9.80
N SER A 87 13.79 -7.11 8.75
CA SER A 87 13.35 -8.51 8.69
C SER A 87 14.49 -9.48 8.39
N PRO A 88 14.67 -10.55 9.19
CA PRO A 88 15.49 -11.69 8.83
C PRO A 88 15.07 -12.31 7.49
N GLU A 89 16.02 -12.87 6.75
CA GLU A 89 15.76 -13.50 5.44
C GLU A 89 14.69 -14.59 5.50
N LYS A 90 14.65 -15.39 6.58
CA LYS A 90 13.64 -16.43 6.79
C LYS A 90 12.21 -15.86 6.78
N LEU A 91 11.99 -14.71 7.42
CA LEU A 91 10.69 -14.05 7.46
C LEU A 91 10.33 -13.44 6.10
N ARG A 92 11.32 -12.91 5.38
CA ARG A 92 11.13 -12.38 4.01
C ARG A 92 10.78 -13.44 2.97
N LYS A 93 10.85 -14.74 3.31
CA LYS A 93 10.38 -15.86 2.47
C LYS A 93 8.99 -16.36 2.87
N ASN A 94 8.48 -15.97 4.04
CA ASN A 94 7.19 -16.42 4.53
C ASN A 94 6.05 -15.55 3.97
N ALA A 95 5.14 -16.16 3.20
CA ALA A 95 4.03 -15.46 2.57
C ALA A 95 3.08 -14.80 3.58
N PHE A 96 2.79 -15.47 4.69
CA PHE A 96 1.93 -14.93 5.75
C PHE A 96 2.56 -13.70 6.39
N TYR A 97 3.86 -13.77 6.70
CA TYR A 97 4.61 -12.63 7.25
C TYR A 97 4.57 -11.42 6.31
N LEU A 98 4.81 -11.63 5.02
CA LEU A 98 4.79 -10.57 4.02
C LEU A 98 3.40 -9.97 3.81
N ALA A 99 2.35 -10.78 3.90
CA ALA A 99 0.98 -10.29 3.88
C ALA A 99 0.69 -9.40 5.10
N MET A 100 1.05 -9.84 6.31
CA MET A 100 0.86 -9.02 7.51
C MET A 100 1.69 -7.73 7.45
N ALA A 101 2.93 -7.79 6.96
CA ALA A 101 3.78 -6.62 6.74
C ALA A 101 3.12 -5.61 5.78
N ALA A 102 2.47 -6.09 4.72
CA ALA A 102 1.72 -5.26 3.81
C ALA A 102 0.49 -4.61 4.48
N GLY A 103 -0.19 -5.33 5.36
CA GLY A 103 -1.27 -4.79 6.20
C GLY A 103 -0.79 -3.66 7.11
N VAL A 104 0.31 -3.88 7.85
CA VAL A 104 0.92 -2.86 8.72
C VAL A 104 1.33 -1.63 7.92
N ALA A 105 1.97 -1.83 6.77
CA ALA A 105 2.36 -0.75 5.89
C ALA A 105 1.16 0.07 5.41
N TRP A 106 0.05 -0.57 5.02
CA TRP A 106 -1.14 0.16 4.58
C TRP A 106 -1.86 0.90 5.72
N MET A 107 -1.91 0.28 6.91
CA MET A 107 -2.50 0.88 8.12
C MET A 107 -1.71 2.13 8.61
N SER A 108 -0.47 2.32 8.16
CA SER A 108 0.29 3.54 8.47
C SER A 108 -0.42 4.84 8.06
N ILE A 109 -1.30 4.77 7.05
CA ILE A 109 -2.08 5.90 6.55
C ILE A 109 -3.08 6.40 7.61
N PRO A 110 -4.08 5.59 8.02
CA PRO A 110 -5.02 6.03 9.04
C PRO A 110 -4.35 6.21 10.42
N LEU A 111 -3.25 5.49 10.74
CA LEU A 111 -2.48 5.79 11.96
C LEU A 111 -1.90 7.21 11.96
N THR A 112 -1.29 7.62 10.85
CA THR A 112 -0.74 8.98 10.74
C THR A 112 -1.85 10.03 10.75
N ARG A 113 -2.99 9.74 10.10
CA ARG A 113 -4.16 10.61 10.15
C ARG A 113 -4.72 10.76 11.56
N LEU A 114 -4.73 9.69 12.35
CA LEU A 114 -5.13 9.76 13.74
C LEU A 114 -4.22 10.72 14.53
N GLY A 115 -2.91 10.62 14.35
CA GLY A 115 -1.96 11.56 14.95
C GLY A 115 -2.22 13.01 14.54
N ILE A 116 -2.46 13.27 13.25
CA ILE A 116 -2.79 14.61 12.75
C ILE A 116 -4.08 15.13 13.40
N VAL A 117 -5.14 14.32 13.45
CA VAL A 117 -6.42 14.70 14.07
C VAL A 117 -6.22 15.04 15.54
N LEU A 118 -5.47 14.22 16.29
CA LEU A 118 -5.23 14.43 17.72
C LEU A 118 -4.40 15.69 18.01
N ILE A 119 -3.46 16.05 17.12
CA ILE A 119 -2.58 17.23 17.30
C ILE A 119 -3.24 18.51 16.80
N THR A 120 -3.94 18.46 15.66
CA THR A 120 -4.42 19.65 14.94
C THR A 120 -5.92 19.88 15.06
N GLY A 121 -6.69 18.86 15.46
CA GLY A 121 -8.15 18.87 15.43
C GLY A 121 -8.76 18.79 14.02
N ILE A 122 -7.96 18.71 12.95
CA ILE A 122 -8.48 18.65 11.56
C ILE A 122 -9.18 17.30 11.36
N PRO A 123 -10.50 17.27 11.09
CA PRO A 123 -11.25 16.04 11.00
C PRO A 123 -10.89 15.25 9.73
N TYR A 124 -10.88 13.93 9.86
CA TYR A 124 -10.71 13.01 8.73
C TYR A 124 -12.01 12.25 8.46
N ASP A 125 -12.51 12.35 7.22
CA ASP A 125 -13.80 11.79 6.81
C ASP A 125 -14.02 10.33 7.23
N SER A 126 -12.98 9.49 7.15
CA SER A 126 -13.13 8.07 7.50
C SER A 126 -13.39 7.87 9.00
N PHE A 127 -12.81 8.71 9.87
CA PHE A 127 -13.05 8.64 11.31
C PHE A 127 -14.42 9.20 11.67
N MET A 128 -14.84 10.28 11.00
CA MET A 128 -16.17 10.85 11.21
C MET A 128 -17.28 9.87 10.83
N LYS A 129 -17.08 9.06 9.78
CA LYS A 129 -18.08 8.10 9.29
C LYS A 129 -18.09 6.77 10.02
N HIS A 130 -16.94 6.29 10.49
CA HIS A 130 -16.80 4.92 10.98
C HIS A 130 -16.13 4.80 12.36
N GLY A 131 -15.84 5.92 13.03
CA GLY A 131 -15.06 5.95 14.27
C GLY A 131 -13.57 5.71 14.05
N TYR A 132 -12.80 5.69 15.14
CA TYR A 132 -11.33 5.62 15.06
C TYR A 132 -10.77 4.22 14.79
N LEU A 133 -11.40 3.17 15.32
CA LEU A 133 -10.85 1.80 15.27
C LEU A 133 -11.11 1.10 13.94
N TYR A 134 -12.32 1.25 13.39
CA TYR A 134 -12.72 0.53 12.19
C TYR A 134 -11.84 0.84 10.97
N PRO A 135 -11.49 2.11 10.68
CA PRO A 135 -10.55 2.40 9.59
C PRO A 135 -9.17 1.78 9.81
N GLN A 136 -8.65 1.68 11.04
CA GLN A 136 -7.36 1.03 11.25
C GLN A 136 -7.40 -0.43 10.81
N PHE A 137 -8.42 -1.15 11.29
CA PHE A 137 -8.59 -2.56 10.98
C PHE A 137 -8.89 -2.79 9.49
N ALA A 138 -9.79 -2.02 8.89
CA ALA A 138 -10.17 -2.18 7.49
C ALA A 138 -9.00 -1.93 6.53
N TRP A 139 -8.15 -0.95 6.83
CA TRP A 139 -6.93 -0.70 6.07
C TRP A 139 -5.92 -1.84 6.28
N PHE A 140 -5.67 -2.26 7.52
CA PHE A 140 -4.80 -3.41 7.78
C PHE A 140 -5.23 -4.67 6.99
N MET A 141 -6.53 -4.98 6.99
CA MET A 141 -7.08 -6.11 6.26
C MET A 141 -6.92 -5.95 4.74
N SER A 142 -7.25 -4.77 4.20
CA SER A 142 -7.11 -4.49 2.77
C SER A 142 -5.65 -4.62 2.30
N GLY A 143 -4.70 -4.09 3.07
CA GLY A 143 -3.28 -4.21 2.78
C GLY A 143 -2.80 -5.67 2.86
N SER A 144 -3.28 -6.43 3.84
CA SER A 144 -2.94 -7.84 4.01
C SER A 144 -3.45 -8.70 2.87
N ILE A 145 -4.70 -8.49 2.44
CA ILE A 145 -5.28 -9.17 1.27
C ILE A 145 -4.46 -8.85 0.01
N GLY A 146 -4.05 -7.60 -0.17
CA GLY A 146 -3.14 -7.21 -1.25
C GLY A 146 -1.80 -7.93 -1.19
N GLY A 147 -1.24 -8.08 0.01
CA GLY A 147 -0.01 -8.84 0.24
C GLY A 147 -0.15 -10.32 -0.12
N PHE A 148 -1.24 -10.98 0.27
CA PHE A 148 -1.52 -12.35 -0.16
C PHE A 148 -1.67 -12.46 -1.68
N ALA A 149 -2.37 -11.53 -2.32
CA ALA A 149 -2.51 -11.49 -3.77
C ALA A 149 -1.14 -11.40 -4.46
N ALA A 150 -0.24 -10.53 -3.98
CA ALA A 150 1.14 -10.44 -4.49
C ALA A 150 1.89 -11.77 -4.37
N MET A 151 1.81 -12.44 -3.23
CA MET A 151 2.49 -13.72 -3.03
C MET A 151 1.93 -14.81 -3.96
N GLY A 152 0.61 -14.86 -4.13
CA GLY A 152 -0.06 -15.77 -5.07
C GLY A 152 0.38 -15.53 -6.51
N ILE A 153 0.40 -14.26 -6.96
CA ILE A 153 0.89 -13.87 -8.29
C ILE A 153 2.35 -14.29 -8.48
N GLN A 154 3.21 -14.07 -7.48
CA GLN A 154 4.63 -14.43 -7.57
C GLN A 154 4.82 -15.94 -7.71
N ILE A 155 4.08 -16.75 -6.92
CA ILE A 155 4.17 -18.22 -6.98
C ILE A 155 3.70 -18.74 -8.34
N LEU A 156 2.57 -18.25 -8.84
CA LEU A 156 2.02 -18.64 -10.14
C LEU A 156 2.96 -18.25 -11.29
N GLY A 157 3.47 -17.02 -11.29
CA GLY A 157 4.41 -16.53 -12.30
C GLY A 157 5.68 -17.37 -12.37
N ASN A 158 6.25 -17.73 -11.20
CA ASN A 158 7.44 -18.59 -11.15
C ASN A 158 7.16 -19.99 -11.70
N LYS A 159 5.98 -20.55 -11.45
CA LYS A 159 5.58 -21.88 -11.96
C LYS A 159 5.45 -21.87 -13.48
N ILE A 160 4.82 -20.84 -14.05
CA ILE A 160 4.64 -20.69 -15.50
C ILE A 160 6.00 -20.55 -16.20
N LEU A 161 6.87 -19.67 -15.69
CA LEU A 161 8.20 -19.45 -16.27
C LEU A 161 9.08 -20.70 -16.22
N LYS A 162 8.94 -21.53 -15.18
CA LYS A 162 9.68 -22.80 -15.07
C LYS A 162 9.21 -23.84 -16.07
N ASN A 163 7.91 -23.87 -16.40
CA ASN A 163 7.34 -24.80 -17.38
C ASN A 163 7.57 -24.36 -18.85
N SER A 164 8.02 -23.12 -19.08
CA SER A 164 8.30 -22.56 -20.41
C SER A 164 9.77 -22.69 -20.82
N LYS A 165 10.61 -23.30 -19.97
CA LYS A 165 12.02 -23.61 -20.23
C LYS A 165 12.19 -25.12 -20.34
#